data_AF-A0A7C5ENK0-F1
#
_entry.id   AF-A0A7C5ENK0-F1
#
_cell.length_a   1.000
_cell.length_b   1.000
_cell.length_c   1.000
_cell.angle_alpha   90.00
_cell.angle_beta   90.00
_cell.angle_gamma   90.00
#
_symmetry.space_group_name_H-M   'P 1'
#
loop_
_entity.id
_entity.type
_entity.pdbx_description
1 polymer ?
#
loop_
_entity_poly.entity_id
_entity_poly.type
_entity_poly.pdbx_seq_one_letter_code
_entity_poly.pdbx_strand_id
1 'polypeptide(L)'
;MLLIVALGLMELGAYLVAQKLAKNGKGLYFPCISESYEDFLSRLHPGLGWPSPDFISKRPGYFDEVGSRVVPEFPDPLRHSPCVSLYGDSYTEGFGVSHEEAWGNVLARLLNCRVANFGISGYGSDQAYLRYQQNRADRANITILSHFTQNIARNVNQLRNFLGPSAQCQLKPRFILDPSGRLDLVPVFSPSREAYQNLEKDPGRYLKHEFFLPGGPSGLRMASFPYLLSLLRAAPAIARFLSNPAYWRELYEPDHPSQALPLTLAIMKQFREEARARGQQAIIFILPSRGDMKLHLTGEPRYYQSLIAALRQENVEVLDIGERFSQALGGQNPAVLFDPESNYHYSAYGNKVLAEIAADYLQKRTAFSDCRPFSSRLRKLFQVL
;
A
#
# COMPACT_ATOMS: atom_id res chain seq x y z
N MET A 1 -33.93 -36.17 16.19
CA MET A 1 -33.51 -36.10 14.77
C MET A 1 -33.77 -34.73 14.15
N LEU A 2 -35.02 -34.22 14.12
CA LEU A 2 -35.36 -32.91 13.56
C LEU A 2 -34.56 -31.72 14.13
N LEU A 3 -34.37 -31.68 15.46
CA LEU A 3 -33.58 -30.61 16.11
C LEU A 3 -32.11 -30.62 15.68
N ILE A 4 -31.51 -31.80 15.51
CA ILE A 4 -30.11 -31.94 15.09
C ILE A 4 -29.96 -31.48 13.63
N VAL A 5 -30.91 -31.87 12.77
CA VAL A 5 -30.94 -31.41 11.37
C VAL A 5 -31.11 -29.89 11.30
N ALA A 6 -32.00 -29.32 12.11
CA ALA A 6 -32.21 -27.87 12.16
C ALA A 6 -30.95 -27.12 12.64
N LEU A 7 -30.29 -27.60 13.71
CA LEU A 7 -29.02 -27.03 14.19
C LEU A 7 -27.92 -27.13 13.13
N GLY A 8 -27.82 -28.27 12.44
CA GLY A 8 -26.86 -28.46 11.35
C GLY A 8 -27.09 -27.50 10.18
N LEU A 9 -28.34 -27.26 9.78
CA LEU A 9 -28.67 -26.31 8.72
C LEU A 9 -28.39 -24.85 9.13
N MET A 10 -28.70 -24.47 10.38
CA MET A 10 -28.37 -23.14 10.90
C MET A 10 -26.86 -22.90 10.92
N GLU A 11 -26.10 -23.91 11.33
CA GLU A 11 -24.65 -23.84 11.41
C GLU A 11 -24.00 -23.80 10.02
N LEU A 12 -24.54 -24.53 9.04
CA LEU A 12 -24.14 -24.41 7.63
C LEU A 12 -24.43 -23.00 7.09
N GLY A 13 -25.59 -22.43 7.40
CA GLY A 13 -25.92 -21.05 7.04
C GLY A 13 -24.95 -20.05 7.67
N ALA A 14 -24.66 -20.20 8.96
CA ALA A 14 -23.70 -19.37 9.69
C ALA A 14 -22.28 -19.48 9.11
N TYR A 15 -21.84 -20.67 8.73
CA TYR A 15 -20.58 -20.91 8.04
C TYR A 15 -20.49 -20.11 6.73
N LEU A 16 -21.50 -20.20 5.87
CA LEU A 16 -21.52 -19.50 4.59
C LEU A 16 -21.50 -17.97 4.76
N VAL A 17 -22.23 -17.45 5.75
CA VAL A 17 -22.21 -16.02 6.10
C VAL A 17 -20.82 -15.61 6.61
N ALA A 18 -20.23 -16.36 7.54
CA ALA A 18 -18.90 -16.09 8.07
C ALA A 18 -17.84 -16.10 6.97
N GLN A 19 -17.90 -17.07 6.05
CA GLN A 19 -16.99 -17.14 4.91
C GLN A 19 -17.12 -15.92 3.99
N LYS A 20 -18.36 -15.48 3.69
CA LYS A 20 -18.59 -14.27 2.88
C LYS A 20 -18.10 -13.01 3.56
N LEU A 21 -18.31 -12.87 4.88
CA LEU A 21 -17.80 -11.72 5.65
C LEU A 21 -16.26 -11.70 5.67
N ALA A 22 -15.63 -12.85 5.93
CA ALA A 22 -14.18 -12.97 5.96
C ALA A 22 -13.52 -12.67 4.61
N LYS A 23 -14.08 -13.18 3.50
CA LYS A 23 -13.61 -12.85 2.13
C LYS A 23 -13.62 -11.35 1.83
N ASN A 24 -14.54 -10.61 2.45
CA ASN A 24 -14.65 -9.16 2.27
C ASN A 24 -13.95 -8.36 3.38
N GLY A 25 -13.15 -9.00 4.25
CA GLY A 25 -12.42 -8.34 5.34
C GLY A 25 -13.33 -7.74 6.42
N LYS A 26 -14.58 -8.20 6.56
CA LYS A 26 -15.59 -7.60 7.45
C LYS A 26 -15.53 -8.15 8.87
N GLY A 27 -14.45 -7.89 9.59
CA GLY A 27 -14.32 -8.19 11.02
C GLY A 27 -14.18 -9.68 11.38
N LEU A 28 -14.12 -10.56 10.38
CA LEU A 28 -13.86 -11.98 10.54
C LEU A 28 -12.62 -12.40 9.75
N TYR A 29 -11.81 -13.24 10.36
CA TYR A 29 -10.71 -13.95 9.73
C TYR A 29 -11.06 -15.43 9.64
N PHE A 30 -10.91 -16.01 8.45
CA PHE A 30 -11.07 -17.43 8.24
C PHE A 30 -9.69 -18.02 7.92
N PRO A 31 -9.13 -18.90 8.78
CA PRO A 31 -7.88 -19.59 8.47
C PRO A 31 -7.96 -20.25 7.10
N CYS A 32 -7.04 -19.90 6.21
CA CYS A 32 -7.10 -20.31 4.82
C CYS A 32 -5.72 -20.58 4.20
N ILE A 33 -4.65 -20.58 5.00
CA ILE A 33 -3.32 -20.94 4.51
C ILE A 33 -3.32 -22.44 4.23
N SER A 34 -3.31 -22.78 2.94
CA SER A 34 -3.28 -24.18 2.46
C SER A 34 -1.92 -24.56 1.87
N GLU A 35 -1.00 -23.60 1.80
CA GLU A 35 0.32 -23.77 1.24
C GLU A 35 1.22 -24.66 2.12
N SER A 36 2.06 -25.48 1.48
CA SER A 36 3.04 -26.32 2.17
C SER A 36 4.14 -25.49 2.84
N TYR A 37 4.76 -26.03 3.89
CA TYR A 37 5.85 -25.34 4.57
C TYR A 37 7.05 -25.12 3.65
N GLU A 38 7.34 -26.08 2.79
CA GLU A 38 8.41 -26.06 1.79
C GLU A 38 8.19 -24.95 0.77
N ASP A 39 6.97 -24.83 0.22
CA ASP A 39 6.62 -23.77 -0.72
C ASP A 39 6.70 -22.41 -0.03
N PHE A 40 6.19 -22.28 1.19
CA PHE A 40 6.31 -21.07 1.99
C PHE A 40 7.77 -20.66 2.17
N LEU A 41 8.64 -21.58 2.62
CA LEU A 41 10.07 -21.30 2.82
C LEU A 41 10.76 -20.88 1.52
N SER A 42 10.45 -21.55 0.40
CA SER A 42 11.05 -21.23 -0.90
C SER A 42 10.73 -19.80 -1.37
N ARG A 43 9.61 -19.24 -0.90
CA ARG A 43 9.15 -17.90 -1.23
C ARG A 43 9.42 -16.86 -0.14
N LEU A 44 9.98 -17.23 1.00
CA LEU A 44 10.20 -16.29 2.10
C LEU A 44 11.43 -15.42 1.80
N HIS A 45 11.20 -14.16 1.47
CA HIS A 45 12.27 -13.20 1.28
C HIS A 45 12.87 -12.79 2.62
N PRO A 46 14.19 -12.94 2.86
CA PRO A 46 14.78 -12.71 4.18
C PRO A 46 14.61 -11.27 4.71
N GLY A 47 14.68 -10.28 3.82
CA GLY A 47 14.54 -8.86 4.19
C GLY A 47 13.16 -8.23 3.99
N LEU A 48 12.24 -8.86 3.25
CA LEU A 48 10.92 -8.28 2.88
C LEU A 48 9.75 -9.19 3.27
N GLY A 49 10.04 -10.45 3.60
CA GLY A 49 9.10 -11.53 3.78
C GLY A 49 8.39 -11.91 2.49
N TRP A 50 7.48 -11.08 2.02
CA TRP A 50 6.86 -11.22 0.71
C TRP A 50 7.06 -9.92 -0.12
N PRO A 51 7.05 -9.96 -1.45
CA PRO A 51 6.90 -11.15 -2.28
C PRO A 51 8.16 -12.03 -2.26
N SER A 52 8.14 -13.13 -3.02
CA SER A 52 9.27 -14.05 -3.09
C SER A 52 10.54 -13.41 -3.68
N PRO A 53 11.74 -13.94 -3.35
CA PRO A 53 13.00 -13.46 -3.93
C PRO A 53 13.01 -13.42 -5.46
N ASP A 54 12.30 -14.35 -6.10
CA ASP A 54 12.18 -14.48 -7.55
C ASP A 54 10.94 -13.78 -8.14
N PHE A 55 10.25 -12.93 -7.36
CA PHE A 55 9.03 -12.25 -7.82
C PHE A 55 9.21 -11.46 -9.11
N ILE A 56 10.36 -10.79 -9.23
CA ILE A 56 10.72 -10.00 -10.41
C ILE A 56 11.04 -10.92 -11.60
N SER A 57 11.91 -11.91 -11.41
CA SER A 57 12.33 -12.83 -12.48
C SER A 57 11.20 -13.73 -12.97
N LYS A 58 10.20 -14.02 -12.13
CA LYS A 58 8.97 -14.75 -12.51
C LYS A 58 8.00 -13.94 -13.37
N ARG A 59 8.25 -12.64 -13.61
CA ARG A 59 7.39 -11.75 -14.40
C ARG A 59 8.19 -11.05 -15.50
N PRO A 60 8.79 -11.83 -16.43
CA PRO A 60 9.52 -11.26 -17.54
C PRO A 60 8.61 -10.36 -18.37
N GLY A 61 9.13 -9.21 -18.79
CA GLY A 61 8.36 -8.21 -19.55
C GLY A 61 7.49 -7.28 -18.69
N TYR A 62 7.25 -7.61 -17.41
CA TYR A 62 6.58 -6.68 -16.50
C TYR A 62 7.58 -5.80 -15.74
N PHE A 63 8.65 -6.42 -15.26
CA PHE A 63 9.79 -5.75 -14.66
C PHE A 63 11.02 -5.90 -15.57
N ASP A 64 11.85 -4.87 -15.62
CA ASP A 64 13.13 -4.88 -16.33
C ASP A 64 14.27 -5.43 -15.45
N GLU A 65 15.48 -5.47 -16.02
CA GLU A 65 16.67 -6.08 -15.39
C GLU A 65 17.14 -5.37 -14.12
N VAL A 66 16.73 -4.11 -13.88
CA VAL A 66 17.02 -3.40 -12.63
C VAL A 66 15.87 -3.52 -11.61
N GLY A 67 14.83 -4.29 -11.94
CA GLY A 67 13.66 -4.52 -11.08
C GLY A 67 12.68 -3.34 -11.05
N SER A 68 12.78 -2.40 -11.98
CA SER A 68 11.76 -1.39 -12.23
C SER A 68 10.64 -2.01 -13.06
N ARG A 69 9.39 -1.56 -12.92
CA ARG A 69 8.36 -1.81 -13.93
C ARG A 69 8.90 -1.31 -15.28
N VAL A 70 8.66 -2.05 -16.34
CA VAL A 70 9.07 -1.67 -17.70
C VAL A 70 8.57 -0.26 -18.03
N VAL A 71 9.47 0.55 -18.60
CA VAL A 71 9.25 1.94 -18.98
C VAL A 71 9.44 2.06 -20.50
N PRO A 72 8.38 1.87 -21.31
CA PRO A 72 8.48 1.88 -22.77
C PRO A 72 9.12 3.14 -23.36
N GLU A 73 8.97 4.30 -22.70
CA GLU A 73 9.57 5.56 -23.16
C GLU A 73 11.11 5.55 -23.08
N PHE A 74 11.68 4.80 -22.14
CA PHE A 74 13.12 4.67 -21.93
C PHE A 74 13.48 3.19 -21.70
N PRO A 75 13.41 2.34 -22.73
CA PRO A 75 13.36 0.89 -22.57
C PRO A 75 14.67 0.25 -22.09
N ASP A 76 15.81 0.92 -22.24
CA ASP A 76 17.14 0.43 -21.83
C ASP A 76 17.53 1.06 -20.48
N PRO A 77 17.41 0.32 -19.35
CA PRO A 77 17.73 0.84 -18.02
C PRO A 77 19.24 0.99 -17.77
N LEU A 78 20.09 0.34 -18.56
CA LEU A 78 21.55 0.42 -18.42
C LEU A 78 22.14 1.61 -19.16
N ARG A 79 21.49 2.06 -20.25
CA ARG A 79 21.89 3.27 -20.98
C ARG A 79 21.32 4.55 -20.39
N HIS A 80 20.17 4.47 -19.73
CA HIS A 80 19.51 5.63 -19.15
C HIS A 80 19.46 5.51 -17.63
N SER A 81 20.33 6.21 -16.92
CA SER A 81 20.19 6.34 -15.46
C SER A 81 18.90 7.12 -15.13
N PRO A 82 18.12 6.69 -14.13
CA PRO A 82 16.87 7.36 -13.81
C PRO A 82 17.12 8.75 -13.21
N CYS A 83 16.29 9.73 -13.57
CA CYS A 83 16.24 11.03 -12.91
C CYS A 83 15.36 10.99 -11.64
N VAL A 84 14.35 10.11 -11.67
CA VAL A 84 13.41 9.88 -10.57
C VAL A 84 13.27 8.38 -10.33
N SER A 85 13.25 7.98 -9.07
CA SER A 85 12.89 6.62 -8.64
C SER A 85 11.63 6.65 -7.78
N LEU A 86 10.68 5.77 -8.08
CA LEU A 86 9.38 5.67 -7.41
C LEU A 86 9.32 4.41 -6.55
N TYR A 87 8.94 4.52 -5.29
CA TYR A 87 8.75 3.40 -4.37
C TYR A 87 7.37 3.50 -3.72
N GLY A 88 6.68 2.38 -3.60
CA GLY A 88 5.35 2.34 -3.00
C GLY A 88 4.61 1.06 -3.32
N ASP A 89 3.28 1.15 -3.30
CA ASP A 89 2.39 0.00 -3.46
C ASP A 89 1.82 -0.13 -4.89
N SER A 90 0.67 -0.79 -5.05
CA SER A 90 -0.02 -0.96 -6.33
C SER A 90 -0.36 0.35 -7.04
N TYR A 91 -0.61 1.44 -6.31
CA TYR A 91 -0.87 2.73 -6.94
C TYR A 91 0.40 3.34 -7.51
N THR A 92 1.54 3.09 -6.87
CA THR A 92 2.85 3.50 -7.40
C THR A 92 3.23 2.66 -8.61
N GLU A 93 3.00 1.35 -8.54
CA GLU A 93 3.24 0.41 -9.65
C GLU A 93 2.44 0.77 -10.92
N GLY A 94 1.31 1.48 -10.79
CA GLY A 94 0.35 1.63 -11.89
C GLY A 94 -0.36 0.31 -12.18
N PHE A 95 -0.73 -0.42 -11.13
CA PHE A 95 -1.43 -1.68 -11.27
C PHE A 95 -2.80 -1.47 -11.93
N GLY A 96 -3.18 -2.36 -12.83
CA GLY A 96 -4.45 -2.31 -13.56
C GLY A 96 -4.39 -1.59 -14.91
N VAL A 97 -3.27 -0.95 -15.26
CA VAL A 97 -3.07 -0.32 -16.58
C VAL A 97 -1.86 -0.89 -17.31
N SER A 98 -1.76 -0.64 -18.61
CA SER A 98 -0.60 -1.03 -19.45
C SER A 98 0.70 -0.36 -19.04
N HIS A 99 1.85 -0.78 -19.59
CA HIS A 99 3.13 -0.13 -19.32
C HIS A 99 3.16 1.32 -19.84
N GLU A 100 2.49 1.56 -20.96
CA GLU A 100 2.39 2.85 -21.63
C GLU A 100 1.58 3.87 -20.81
N GLU A 101 0.52 3.39 -20.16
CA GLU A 101 -0.43 4.20 -19.37
C GLU A 101 -0.02 4.38 -17.91
N ALA A 102 0.86 3.52 -17.38
CA ALA A 102 1.33 3.64 -16.01
C ALA A 102 1.97 5.01 -15.77
N TRP A 103 1.59 5.69 -14.69
CA TRP A 103 1.98 7.08 -14.45
C TRP A 103 3.50 7.28 -14.41
N GLY A 104 4.28 6.27 -13.99
CA GLY A 104 5.74 6.32 -14.05
C GLY A 104 6.28 6.46 -15.47
N ASN A 105 5.70 5.75 -16.45
CA ASN A 105 6.06 5.89 -17.87
C ASN A 105 5.57 7.21 -18.46
N VAL A 106 4.34 7.62 -18.14
CA VAL A 106 3.82 8.92 -18.58
C VAL A 106 4.67 10.07 -18.03
N LEU A 107 5.10 9.97 -16.76
CA LEU A 107 5.99 10.93 -16.14
C LEU A 107 7.37 10.95 -16.82
N ALA A 108 7.91 9.79 -17.19
CA ALA A 108 9.18 9.71 -17.92
C ALA A 108 9.13 10.50 -19.24
N ARG A 109 8.03 10.37 -19.98
CA ARG A 109 7.78 11.15 -21.20
C ARG A 109 7.70 12.65 -20.93
N LEU A 110 6.96 13.05 -19.89
CA LEU A 110 6.77 14.46 -19.54
C LEU A 110 8.07 15.14 -19.07
N LEU A 111 8.93 14.40 -18.37
CA LEU A 111 10.22 14.90 -17.88
C LEU A 111 11.35 14.73 -18.91
N ASN A 112 11.12 13.96 -19.98
CA ASN A 112 12.14 13.57 -20.95
C ASN A 112 13.37 12.94 -20.27
N CYS A 113 13.13 12.10 -19.27
CA CYS A 113 14.16 11.33 -18.59
C CYS A 113 13.56 10.04 -18.02
N ARG A 114 14.39 9.01 -17.84
CA ARG A 114 13.91 7.74 -17.31
C ARG A 114 13.42 7.91 -15.87
N VAL A 115 12.22 7.40 -15.61
CA VAL A 115 11.65 7.31 -14.27
C VAL A 115 11.56 5.84 -13.89
N ALA A 116 12.42 5.38 -12.98
CA ALA A 116 12.39 4.01 -12.51
C ALA A 116 11.22 3.82 -11.52
N ASN A 117 10.41 2.79 -11.71
CA ASN A 117 9.24 2.51 -10.88
C ASN A 117 9.38 1.18 -10.15
N PHE A 118 9.72 1.25 -8.87
CA PHE A 118 9.90 0.10 -7.98
C PHE A 118 8.67 -0.18 -7.11
N GLY A 119 7.50 0.33 -7.49
CA GLY A 119 6.23 0.05 -6.81
C GLY A 119 5.86 -1.43 -6.88
N ILE A 120 5.31 -1.98 -5.79
CA ILE A 120 4.88 -3.38 -5.71
C ILE A 120 3.51 -3.49 -5.06
N SER A 121 2.57 -4.09 -5.79
CA SER A 121 1.22 -4.35 -5.31
C SER A 121 1.17 -5.00 -3.95
N GLY A 122 0.46 -4.35 -3.04
CA GLY A 122 0.17 -4.81 -1.68
C GLY A 122 1.19 -4.39 -0.62
N TYR A 123 2.29 -3.71 -0.97
CA TYR A 123 3.22 -3.16 0.00
C TYR A 123 2.57 -2.14 0.94
N GLY A 124 3.03 -2.13 2.20
CA GLY A 124 2.97 -0.93 3.04
C GLY A 124 4.08 0.05 2.69
N SER A 125 4.03 1.26 3.23
CA SER A 125 5.14 2.20 3.06
C SER A 125 6.42 1.73 3.75
N ASP A 126 6.29 0.87 4.77
CA ASP A 126 7.42 0.18 5.38
C ASP A 126 8.16 -0.76 4.42
N GLN A 127 7.46 -1.65 3.71
CA GLN A 127 8.07 -2.55 2.73
C GLN A 127 8.63 -1.78 1.53
N ALA A 128 7.95 -0.73 1.09
CA ALA A 128 8.46 0.16 0.05
C ALA A 128 9.77 0.83 0.47
N TYR A 129 9.87 1.28 1.73
CA TYR A 129 11.10 1.80 2.29
C TYR A 129 12.19 0.71 2.39
N LEU A 130 11.88 -0.49 2.90
CA LEU A 130 12.85 -1.60 2.94
C LEU A 130 13.37 -1.97 1.55
N ARG A 131 12.52 -1.96 0.52
CA ARG A 131 12.94 -2.17 -0.87
C ARG A 131 13.90 -1.08 -1.34
N TYR A 132 13.63 0.18 -1.01
CA TYR A 132 14.57 1.28 -1.25
C TYR A 132 15.91 1.09 -0.51
N GLN A 133 15.89 0.58 0.74
CA GLN A 133 17.11 0.24 1.48
C GLN A 133 17.93 -0.85 0.78
N GLN A 134 17.28 -1.85 0.20
CA GLN A 134 17.95 -2.94 -0.52
C GLN A 134 18.46 -2.51 -1.89
N ASN A 135 17.80 -1.56 -2.55
CA ASN A 135 18.22 -1.05 -3.86
C ASN A 135 19.37 -0.02 -3.74
N ARG A 136 20.58 -0.50 -3.40
CA ARG A 136 21.80 0.33 -3.29
C ARG A 136 22.33 0.83 -4.64
N ALA A 137 21.85 0.24 -5.74
CA ALA A 137 22.23 0.62 -7.10
C ALA A 137 21.43 1.82 -7.64
N ASP A 138 20.34 2.23 -6.95
CA ASP A 138 19.55 3.39 -7.34
C ASP A 138 20.36 4.69 -7.24
N ARG A 139 20.51 5.38 -8.37
CA ARG A 139 21.27 6.64 -8.51
C ARG A 139 20.38 7.82 -8.91
N ALA A 140 19.07 7.71 -8.81
CA ALA A 140 18.20 8.83 -9.16
C ALA A 140 18.46 10.06 -8.27
N ASN A 141 18.40 11.24 -8.87
CA ASN A 141 18.54 12.51 -8.15
C ASN A 141 17.38 12.72 -7.17
N ILE A 142 16.18 12.29 -7.57
CA ILE A 142 14.96 12.40 -6.77
C ILE A 142 14.40 11.01 -6.51
N THR A 143 14.01 10.75 -5.27
CA THR A 143 13.33 9.52 -4.90
C THR A 143 12.01 9.84 -4.24
N ILE A 144 10.94 9.23 -4.74
CA ILE A 144 9.58 9.44 -4.26
C ILE A 144 9.14 8.19 -3.51
N LEU A 145 8.80 8.35 -2.23
CA LEU A 145 8.09 7.33 -1.46
C LEU A 145 6.61 7.67 -1.44
N SER A 146 5.82 6.86 -2.12
CA SER A 146 4.38 6.99 -2.20
C SER A 146 3.70 6.23 -1.06
N HIS A 147 2.70 6.87 -0.46
CA HIS A 147 1.83 6.32 0.57
C HIS A 147 0.40 6.36 0.09
N PHE A 148 -0.10 5.22 -0.37
CA PHE A 148 -1.53 5.05 -0.54
C PHE A 148 -2.21 5.02 0.83
N THR A 149 -3.37 5.68 0.98
CA THR A 149 -4.06 5.86 2.28
C THR A 149 -4.16 4.57 3.13
N GLN A 150 -4.31 3.39 2.51
CA GLN A 150 -4.48 2.12 3.22
C GLN A 150 -3.15 1.53 3.72
N ASN A 151 -2.01 2.06 3.27
CA ASN A 151 -0.69 1.59 3.67
C ASN A 151 -0.45 1.76 5.16
N ILE A 152 -1.14 2.70 5.82
CA ILE A 152 -1.07 2.85 7.28
C ILE A 152 -1.44 1.56 8.02
N ALA A 153 -2.43 0.80 7.52
CA ALA A 153 -2.80 -0.50 8.07
C ALA A 153 -1.70 -1.54 7.81
N ARG A 154 -1.11 -1.52 6.62
CA ARG A 154 -0.05 -2.45 6.22
C ARG A 154 1.23 -2.24 7.03
N ASN A 155 1.49 -1.01 7.51
CA ASN A 155 2.65 -0.68 8.34
C ASN A 155 2.58 -1.30 9.76
N VAL A 156 1.38 -1.63 10.25
CA VAL A 156 1.18 -2.25 11.58
C VAL A 156 0.82 -3.75 11.50
N ASN A 157 1.12 -4.36 10.36
CA ASN A 157 0.82 -5.75 10.05
C ASN A 157 2.11 -6.57 9.87
N GLN A 158 2.08 -7.84 10.29
CA GLN A 158 3.12 -8.84 10.07
C GLN A 158 2.64 -9.97 9.15
N LEU A 159 1.35 -10.32 9.18
CA LEU A 159 0.74 -11.33 8.30
C LEU A 159 -0.38 -10.70 7.48
N ARG A 160 -0.14 -10.52 6.18
CA ARG A 160 -1.07 -9.83 5.26
C ARG A 160 -2.43 -10.51 5.16
N ASN A 161 -2.50 -11.81 5.45
CA ASN A 161 -3.73 -12.61 5.44
C ASN A 161 -4.82 -12.01 6.35
N PHE A 162 -4.47 -11.26 7.41
CA PHE A 162 -5.44 -10.57 8.26
C PHE A 162 -6.09 -9.35 7.60
N LEU A 163 -5.44 -8.75 6.59
CA LEU A 163 -5.97 -7.61 5.82
C LEU A 163 -6.64 -8.05 4.52
N GLY A 164 -6.28 -9.23 4.01
CA GLY A 164 -6.85 -9.81 2.80
C GLY A 164 -6.56 -11.31 2.75
N PRO A 165 -7.58 -12.19 2.85
CA PRO A 165 -7.37 -13.63 2.86
C PRO A 165 -6.62 -14.12 1.62
N SER A 166 -5.67 -15.04 1.83
CA SER A 166 -4.86 -15.65 0.78
C SER A 166 -4.55 -17.09 1.17
N ALA A 167 -4.51 -17.99 0.18
CA ALA A 167 -4.07 -19.36 0.37
C ALA A 167 -2.56 -19.46 0.68
N GLN A 168 -1.80 -18.42 0.32
CA GLN A 168 -0.38 -18.31 0.58
C GLN A 168 -0.13 -17.59 1.91
N CYS A 169 0.87 -18.04 2.66
CA CYS A 169 1.34 -17.33 3.84
C CYS A 169 2.18 -16.11 3.41
N GLN A 170 1.74 -14.90 3.78
CA GLN A 170 2.36 -13.63 3.40
C GLN A 170 2.88 -12.89 4.64
N LEU A 171 3.92 -13.46 5.25
CA LEU A 171 4.65 -12.84 6.34
C LEU A 171 5.57 -11.72 5.84
N LYS A 172 5.74 -10.69 6.65
CA LYS A 172 6.65 -9.56 6.39
C LYS A 172 7.33 -9.09 7.68
N PRO A 173 8.51 -8.47 7.60
CA PRO A 173 9.06 -7.73 8.73
C PRO A 173 8.16 -6.53 9.07
N ARG A 174 8.37 -5.97 10.25
CA ARG A 174 7.62 -4.81 10.74
C ARG A 174 8.55 -3.85 11.45
N PHE A 175 8.42 -2.57 11.17
CA PHE A 175 9.03 -1.55 12.02
C PHE A 175 8.20 -1.33 13.28
N ILE A 176 8.89 -1.09 14.40
CA ILE A 176 8.31 -0.63 15.65
C ILE A 176 9.01 0.66 16.09
N LEU A 177 8.40 1.38 17.03
CA LEU A 177 9.04 2.50 17.70
C LEU A 177 9.66 2.01 19.00
N ASP A 178 10.94 2.30 19.21
CA ASP A 178 11.58 2.15 20.51
C ASP A 178 11.05 3.22 21.50
N PRO A 179 11.32 3.12 22.81
CA PRO A 179 10.86 4.10 23.80
C PRO A 179 11.33 5.55 23.54
N SER A 180 12.34 5.75 22.70
CA SER A 180 12.83 7.07 22.29
C SER A 180 12.19 7.59 20.99
N GLY A 181 11.28 6.80 20.38
CA GLY A 181 10.62 7.14 19.13
C GLY A 181 11.44 6.85 17.87
N ARG A 182 12.53 6.09 17.97
CA ARG A 182 13.33 5.66 16.82
C ARG A 182 12.77 4.36 16.24
N LEU A 183 12.98 4.15 14.93
CA LEU A 183 12.59 2.91 14.27
C LEU A 183 13.52 1.76 14.68
N ASP A 184 12.90 0.64 15.04
CA ASP A 184 13.56 -0.66 15.11
C ASP A 184 12.87 -1.65 14.16
N LEU A 185 13.65 -2.50 13.50
CA LEU A 185 13.12 -3.47 12.53
C LEU A 185 12.96 -4.82 13.21
N VAL A 186 11.72 -5.23 13.44
CA VAL A 186 11.40 -6.62 13.76
C VAL A 186 11.57 -7.43 12.48
N PRO A 187 12.52 -8.39 12.43
CA PRO A 187 12.77 -9.19 11.24
C PRO A 187 11.56 -10.04 10.89
N VAL A 188 11.52 -10.55 9.65
CA VAL A 188 10.46 -11.47 9.25
C VAL A 188 10.48 -12.70 10.16
N PHE A 189 9.31 -13.11 10.63
CA PHE A 189 9.17 -14.36 11.37
C PHE A 189 9.52 -15.54 10.44
N SER A 190 10.58 -16.27 10.79
CA SER A 190 11.01 -17.48 10.09
C SER A 190 10.62 -18.71 10.92
N PRO A 191 9.39 -19.25 10.75
CA PRO A 191 8.88 -20.34 11.58
C PRO A 191 9.65 -21.65 11.36
N SER A 192 9.70 -22.49 12.40
CA SER A 192 9.88 -23.94 12.20
C SER A 192 8.63 -24.55 11.54
N ARG A 193 8.73 -25.78 11.02
CA ARG A 193 7.55 -26.48 10.45
C ARG A 193 6.37 -26.53 11.43
N GLU A 194 6.63 -26.89 12.68
CA GLU A 194 5.60 -26.95 13.73
C GLU A 194 4.99 -25.57 13.99
N ALA A 195 5.81 -24.52 14.06
CA ALA A 195 5.32 -23.17 14.26
C ALA A 195 4.46 -22.69 13.08
N TYR A 196 4.85 -23.03 11.85
CA TYR A 196 4.07 -22.73 10.64
C TYR A 196 2.70 -23.42 10.66
N GLN A 197 2.65 -24.72 10.99
CA GLN A 197 1.40 -25.48 11.08
C GLN A 197 0.44 -24.97 12.17
N ASN A 198 0.97 -24.30 13.19
CA ASN A 198 0.21 -23.74 14.30
C ASN A 198 -0.02 -22.22 14.18
N LEU A 199 0.54 -21.55 13.16
CA LEU A 199 0.50 -20.10 13.01
C LEU A 199 -0.93 -19.56 12.96
N GLU A 200 -1.82 -20.17 12.17
CA GLU A 200 -3.20 -19.69 12.07
C GLU A 200 -4.05 -20.03 13.30
N LYS A 201 -3.66 -21.04 14.09
CA LYS A 201 -4.39 -21.44 15.31
C LYS A 201 -4.08 -20.50 16.47
N ASP A 202 -2.82 -20.09 16.60
CA ASP A 202 -2.36 -19.20 17.66
C ASP A 202 -1.35 -18.17 17.12
N PRO A 203 -1.81 -17.20 16.30
CA PRO A 203 -0.90 -16.22 15.70
C PRO A 203 -0.25 -15.31 16.74
N GLY A 204 -0.92 -15.04 17.87
CA GLY A 204 -0.41 -14.19 18.95
C GLY A 204 0.79 -14.80 19.67
N ARG A 205 0.98 -16.12 19.61
CA ARG A 205 2.20 -16.77 20.08
C ARG A 205 3.43 -16.36 19.27
N TYR A 206 3.29 -16.15 17.97
CA TYR A 206 4.42 -15.98 17.05
C TYR A 206 4.59 -14.53 16.57
N LEU A 207 3.49 -13.80 16.36
CA LEU A 207 3.47 -12.46 15.79
C LEU A 207 3.20 -11.42 16.87
N LYS A 208 4.20 -11.20 17.75
CA LYS A 208 4.08 -10.33 18.94
C LYS A 208 3.81 -8.86 18.62
N HIS A 209 4.07 -8.44 17.39
CA HIS A 209 3.97 -7.07 16.94
C HIS A 209 2.86 -6.89 15.88
N GLU A 210 1.95 -7.87 15.74
CA GLU A 210 0.81 -7.79 14.82
C GLU A 210 -0.37 -7.06 15.47
N PHE A 211 -0.84 -5.97 14.85
CA PHE A 211 -2.00 -5.25 15.36
C PHE A 211 -3.32 -5.96 15.06
N PHE A 212 -3.39 -6.69 13.94
CA PHE A 212 -4.60 -7.34 13.45
C PHE A 212 -4.79 -8.77 13.97
N LEU A 213 -4.22 -9.11 15.14
CA LEU A 213 -4.45 -10.42 15.77
C LEU A 213 -5.95 -10.64 16.02
N PRO A 214 -6.51 -11.81 15.63
CA PRO A 214 -7.86 -12.18 16.00
C PRO A 214 -8.06 -12.17 17.52
N GLY A 215 -9.05 -11.43 17.99
CA GLY A 215 -9.33 -11.21 19.41
C GLY A 215 -8.58 -10.04 20.04
N GLY A 216 -7.70 -9.38 19.28
CA GLY A 216 -6.94 -8.20 19.71
C GLY A 216 -7.65 -6.85 19.51
N PRO A 217 -6.91 -5.75 19.67
CA PRO A 217 -7.46 -4.38 19.64
C PRO A 217 -8.09 -3.98 18.30
N SER A 218 -7.66 -4.60 17.19
CA SER A 218 -8.26 -4.37 15.88
C SER A 218 -9.73 -4.81 15.80
N GLY A 219 -10.23 -5.59 16.76
CA GLY A 219 -11.58 -6.14 16.78
C GLY A 219 -11.80 -7.31 15.82
N LEU A 220 -10.81 -7.70 15.01
CA LEU A 220 -10.89 -8.87 14.14
C LEU A 220 -11.19 -10.13 14.98
N ARG A 221 -12.07 -11.02 14.49
CA ARG A 221 -12.39 -12.28 15.17
C ARG A 221 -12.09 -13.48 14.28
N MET A 222 -11.60 -14.56 14.87
CA MET A 222 -11.38 -15.81 14.15
C MET A 222 -12.71 -16.55 13.99
N ALA A 223 -13.06 -16.91 12.77
CA ALA A 223 -14.18 -17.78 12.49
C ALA A 223 -13.80 -19.23 12.84
N SER A 224 -14.58 -19.84 13.73
CA SER A 224 -14.41 -21.24 14.14
C SER A 224 -15.77 -21.86 14.45
N PHE A 225 -15.87 -23.18 14.32
CA PHE A 225 -17.06 -23.92 14.75
C PHE A 225 -17.21 -23.82 16.29
N PRO A 226 -18.42 -23.54 16.81
CA PRO A 226 -19.66 -23.24 16.07
C PRO A 226 -19.70 -21.80 15.54
N TYR A 227 -19.93 -21.66 14.23
CA TYR A 227 -19.94 -20.44 13.45
C TYR A 227 -21.05 -19.47 13.87
N LEU A 228 -22.19 -19.97 14.36
CA LEU A 228 -23.21 -19.10 14.92
C LEU A 228 -22.67 -18.27 16.09
N LEU A 229 -21.90 -18.90 17.00
CA LEU A 229 -21.24 -18.19 18.09
C LEU A 229 -20.12 -17.27 17.60
N SER A 230 -19.36 -17.69 16.58
CA SER A 230 -18.35 -16.82 15.95
C SER A 230 -18.96 -15.53 15.38
N LEU A 231 -20.11 -15.63 14.71
CA LEU A 231 -20.84 -14.46 14.19
C LEU A 231 -21.33 -13.56 15.33
N LEU A 232 -21.92 -14.12 16.39
CA LEU A 232 -22.37 -13.34 17.55
C LEU A 232 -21.20 -12.58 18.21
N ARG A 233 -20.05 -13.25 18.40
CA ARG A 233 -18.84 -12.63 18.96
C ARG A 233 -18.22 -11.57 18.05
N ALA A 234 -18.38 -11.71 16.75
CA ALA A 234 -17.89 -10.76 15.75
C ALA A 234 -18.88 -9.63 15.44
N ALA A 235 -20.12 -9.69 15.92
CA ALA A 235 -21.17 -8.72 15.60
C ALA A 235 -20.76 -7.25 15.80
N PRO A 236 -20.08 -6.86 16.91
CA PRO A 236 -19.61 -5.47 17.07
C PRO A 236 -18.60 -5.06 16.00
N ALA A 237 -17.66 -5.95 15.66
CA ALA A 237 -16.66 -5.70 14.63
C ALA A 237 -17.33 -5.59 13.25
N ILE A 238 -18.22 -6.53 12.91
CA ILE A 238 -18.99 -6.52 11.67
C ILE A 238 -19.79 -5.22 11.55
N ALA A 239 -20.51 -4.82 12.61
CA ALA A 239 -21.28 -3.58 12.63
C ALA A 239 -20.38 -2.37 12.38
N ARG A 240 -19.21 -2.28 13.04
CA ARG A 240 -18.23 -1.22 12.80
C ARG A 240 -17.77 -1.19 11.34
N PHE A 241 -17.38 -2.33 10.76
CA PHE A 241 -16.96 -2.42 9.35
C PHE A 241 -18.07 -2.06 8.35
N LEU A 242 -19.33 -2.35 8.68
CA LEU A 242 -20.48 -1.94 7.84
C LEU A 242 -20.76 -0.44 7.94
N SER A 243 -20.54 0.16 9.12
CA SER A 243 -20.73 1.60 9.35
C SER A 243 -19.55 2.48 8.88
N ASN A 244 -18.33 1.93 8.90
CA ASN A 244 -17.10 2.60 8.52
C ASN A 244 -16.38 1.77 7.43
N PRO A 245 -16.67 2.01 6.14
CA PRO A 245 -16.07 1.25 5.05
C PRO A 245 -14.56 1.47 4.92
N ALA A 246 -14.00 2.50 5.56
CA ALA A 246 -12.58 2.79 5.60
C ALA A 246 -12.00 2.48 6.99
N TYR A 247 -11.89 1.20 7.33
CA TYR A 247 -11.39 0.76 8.65
C TYR A 247 -10.01 1.33 9.02
N TRP A 248 -9.19 1.66 8.01
CA TRP A 248 -7.87 2.27 8.19
C TRP A 248 -7.94 3.75 8.59
N ARG A 249 -9.10 4.42 8.49
CA ARG A 249 -9.28 5.83 8.88
C ARG A 249 -8.85 6.07 10.32
N GLU A 250 -9.32 5.24 11.25
CA GLU A 250 -9.05 5.36 12.69
C GLU A 250 -7.54 5.23 13.00
N LEU A 251 -6.77 4.59 12.11
CA LEU A 251 -5.32 4.42 12.28
C LEU A 251 -4.53 5.73 12.09
N TYR A 252 -5.16 6.74 11.47
CA TYR A 252 -4.60 8.10 11.35
C TYR A 252 -4.86 8.98 12.57
N GLU A 253 -5.56 8.50 13.59
CA GLU A 253 -5.72 9.24 14.83
C GLU A 253 -4.41 9.21 15.63
N PRO A 254 -3.90 10.36 16.13
CA PRO A 254 -2.62 10.41 16.85
C PRO A 254 -2.53 9.49 18.06
N ASP A 255 -3.63 9.35 18.80
CA ASP A 255 -3.70 8.55 20.03
C ASP A 255 -4.21 7.11 19.79
N HIS A 256 -4.29 6.68 18.52
CA HIS A 256 -4.76 5.34 18.21
C HIS A 256 -3.81 4.28 18.78
N PRO A 257 -4.31 3.22 19.47
CA PRO A 257 -3.48 2.24 20.17
C PRO A 257 -2.53 1.43 19.26
N SER A 258 -2.76 1.42 17.95
CA SER A 258 -1.84 0.80 16.99
C SER A 258 -0.52 1.55 16.83
N GLN A 259 -0.48 2.83 17.23
CA GLN A 259 0.61 3.78 16.94
C GLN A 259 0.94 3.87 15.43
N ALA A 260 -0.03 3.62 14.56
CA ALA A 260 0.21 3.54 13.12
C ALA A 260 0.61 4.90 12.51
N LEU A 261 0.00 6.00 12.96
CA LEU A 261 0.39 7.35 12.52
C LEU A 261 1.84 7.68 12.89
N PRO A 262 2.25 7.68 14.18
CA PRO A 262 3.63 8.02 14.54
C PRO A 262 4.65 7.05 13.94
N LEU A 263 4.32 5.76 13.81
CA LEU A 263 5.18 4.79 13.12
C LEU A 263 5.36 5.14 11.64
N THR A 264 4.27 5.45 10.94
CA THR A 264 4.31 5.82 9.52
C THR A 264 5.12 7.10 9.30
N LEU A 265 4.96 8.09 10.16
CA LEU A 265 5.76 9.31 10.16
C LEU A 265 7.25 9.01 10.34
N ALA A 266 7.60 8.16 11.31
CA ALA A 266 8.99 7.78 11.57
C ALA A 266 9.62 7.05 10.37
N ILE A 267 8.88 6.14 9.71
CA ILE A 267 9.30 5.48 8.46
C ILE A 267 9.65 6.52 7.38
N MET A 268 8.77 7.50 7.17
CA MET A 268 8.98 8.53 6.15
C MET A 268 10.14 9.48 6.48
N LYS A 269 10.33 9.81 7.76
CA LYS A 269 11.49 10.57 8.24
C LYS A 269 12.79 9.79 7.98
N GLN A 270 12.82 8.51 8.31
CA GLN A 270 14.00 7.68 8.10
C GLN A 270 14.32 7.51 6.61
N PHE A 271 13.31 7.33 5.76
CA PHE A 271 13.47 7.35 4.31
C PHE A 271 14.11 8.67 3.82
N ARG A 272 13.62 9.83 4.30
CA ARG A 272 14.18 11.14 3.97
C ARG A 272 15.66 11.24 4.36
N GLU A 273 16.00 10.88 5.59
CA GLU A 273 17.38 10.96 6.07
C GLU A 273 18.32 10.03 5.28
N GLU A 274 17.87 8.81 4.97
CA GLU A 274 18.68 7.88 4.19
C GLU A 274 18.86 8.34 2.74
N ALA A 275 17.82 8.88 2.11
CA ALA A 275 17.91 9.48 0.78
C ALA A 275 18.88 10.66 0.75
N ARG A 276 18.80 11.54 1.74
CA ARG A 276 19.74 12.66 1.89
C ARG A 276 21.18 12.16 2.06
N ALA A 277 21.39 11.11 2.85
CA ALA A 277 22.71 10.50 3.02
C ALA A 277 23.25 9.87 1.73
N ARG A 278 22.37 9.45 0.81
CA ARG A 278 22.73 9.00 -0.55
C ARG A 278 22.89 10.13 -1.56
N GLY A 279 22.74 11.39 -1.15
CA GLY A 279 22.79 12.55 -2.03
C GLY A 279 21.52 12.74 -2.89
N GLN A 280 20.41 12.11 -2.51
CA GLN A 280 19.13 12.17 -3.22
C GLN A 280 18.17 13.14 -2.53
N GLN A 281 17.29 13.75 -3.30
CA GLN A 281 16.15 14.50 -2.78
C GLN A 281 14.96 13.56 -2.56
N ALA A 282 14.54 13.39 -1.30
CA ALA A 282 13.36 12.61 -0.95
C ALA A 282 12.08 13.44 -0.96
N ILE A 283 11.01 12.86 -1.52
CA ILE A 283 9.67 13.44 -1.52
C ILE A 283 8.67 12.37 -1.12
N ILE A 284 7.72 12.72 -0.25
CA ILE A 284 6.59 11.86 0.10
C ILE A 284 5.39 12.23 -0.77
N PHE A 285 4.81 11.25 -1.47
CA PHE A 285 3.54 11.44 -2.19
C PHE A 285 2.43 10.73 -1.41
N ILE A 286 1.35 11.43 -1.04
CA ILE A 286 0.19 10.79 -0.43
C ILE A 286 -0.87 10.55 -1.50
N LEU A 287 -1.17 9.27 -1.79
CA LEU A 287 -2.08 8.86 -2.84
C LEU A 287 -3.48 8.56 -2.27
N PRO A 288 -4.55 9.26 -2.72
CA PRO A 288 -5.91 9.06 -2.24
C PRO A 288 -6.57 7.79 -2.78
N SER A 289 -7.41 7.18 -1.96
CA SER A 289 -8.44 6.24 -2.43
C SER A 289 -9.64 6.97 -3.01
N ARG A 290 -10.54 6.23 -3.67
CA ARG A 290 -11.84 6.74 -4.09
C ARG A 290 -12.65 7.30 -2.91
N GLY A 291 -12.51 6.69 -1.73
CA GLY A 291 -13.14 7.17 -0.49
C GLY A 291 -12.63 8.55 -0.09
N ASP A 292 -11.32 8.77 -0.10
CA ASP A 292 -10.71 10.07 0.20
C ASP A 292 -11.19 11.15 -0.78
N MET A 293 -11.30 10.81 -2.07
CA MET A 293 -11.76 11.77 -3.08
C MET A 293 -13.24 12.15 -2.93
N LYS A 294 -14.08 11.26 -2.37
CA LYS A 294 -15.48 11.59 -2.08
C LYS A 294 -15.63 12.60 -0.94
N LEU A 295 -14.79 12.51 0.10
CA LEU A 295 -14.81 13.43 1.24
C LEU A 295 -14.51 14.87 0.83
N HIS A 296 -13.69 15.05 -0.19
CA HIS A 296 -13.45 16.38 -0.75
C HIS A 296 -14.73 17.06 -1.25
N LEU A 297 -15.67 16.29 -1.84
CA LEU A 297 -16.93 16.83 -2.35
C LEU A 297 -17.86 17.32 -1.23
N THR A 298 -17.71 16.78 -0.01
CA THR A 298 -18.51 17.16 1.16
C THR A 298 -17.80 18.18 2.06
N GLY A 299 -16.58 18.59 1.72
CA GLY A 299 -15.74 19.48 2.54
C GLY A 299 -15.13 18.80 3.76
N GLU A 300 -15.27 17.47 3.90
CA GLU A 300 -14.66 16.71 4.97
C GLU A 300 -13.15 16.52 4.72
N PRO A 301 -12.32 16.51 5.77
CA PRO A 301 -10.89 16.22 5.64
C PRO A 301 -10.69 14.78 5.15
N ARG A 302 -9.69 14.56 4.29
CA ARG A 302 -9.30 13.21 3.85
C ARG A 302 -8.79 12.39 5.02
N TYR A 303 -8.84 11.06 4.91
CA TYR A 303 -8.49 10.17 6.01
C TYR A 303 -7.04 10.38 6.51
N TYR A 304 -6.13 10.73 5.61
CA TYR A 304 -4.70 10.90 5.88
C TYR A 304 -4.29 12.32 6.28
N GLN A 305 -5.23 13.23 6.55
CA GLN A 305 -4.91 14.64 6.80
C GLN A 305 -3.97 14.84 8.01
N SER A 306 -4.13 14.02 9.06
CA SER A 306 -3.25 14.03 10.24
C SER A 306 -1.80 13.67 9.88
N LEU A 307 -1.59 12.75 8.92
CA LEU A 307 -0.25 12.41 8.44
C LEU A 307 0.38 13.57 7.65
N ILE A 308 -0.38 14.24 6.78
CA ILE A 308 0.08 15.45 6.08
C ILE A 308 0.51 16.52 7.08
N ALA A 309 -0.30 16.78 8.11
CA ALA A 309 0.01 17.75 9.14
C ALA A 309 1.31 17.40 9.89
N ALA A 310 1.44 16.14 10.31
CA ALA A 310 2.62 15.66 11.02
C ALA A 310 3.91 15.72 10.17
N LEU A 311 3.83 15.36 8.88
CA LEU A 311 4.96 15.46 7.95
C LEU A 311 5.41 16.92 7.78
N ARG A 312 4.46 17.85 7.61
CA ARG A 312 4.77 19.29 7.49
C ARG A 312 5.40 19.85 8.76
N GLN A 313 4.89 19.46 9.93
CA GLN A 313 5.46 19.86 11.22
C GLN A 313 6.92 19.41 11.37
N GLU A 314 7.25 18.23 10.85
CA GLU A 314 8.61 17.65 10.86
C GLU A 314 9.49 18.11 9.69
N ASN A 315 9.04 19.10 8.91
CA ASN A 315 9.68 19.58 7.69
C ASN A 315 10.02 18.45 6.69
N VAL A 316 9.17 17.42 6.63
CA VAL A 316 9.25 16.38 5.62
C VAL A 316 8.50 16.86 4.39
N GLU A 317 9.19 16.91 3.26
CA GLU A 317 8.61 17.36 2.00
C GLU A 317 7.52 16.38 1.53
N VAL A 318 6.30 16.89 1.37
CA VAL A 318 5.13 16.08 1.04
C VAL A 318 4.24 16.75 -0.01
N LEU A 319 3.80 15.96 -0.98
CA LEU A 319 2.78 16.33 -1.96
C LEU A 319 1.48 15.57 -1.68
N ASP A 320 0.42 16.32 -1.35
CA ASP A 320 -0.94 15.79 -1.25
C ASP A 320 -1.52 15.66 -2.68
N ILE A 321 -1.49 14.44 -3.23
CA ILE A 321 -2.06 14.17 -4.55
C ILE A 321 -3.58 14.30 -4.55
N GLY A 322 -4.25 14.03 -3.42
CA GLY A 322 -5.69 14.24 -3.32
C GLY A 322 -6.07 15.70 -3.48
N GLU A 323 -5.33 16.62 -2.86
CA GLU A 323 -5.53 18.06 -3.04
C GLU A 323 -5.33 18.47 -4.51
N ARG A 324 -4.28 17.95 -5.16
CA ARG A 324 -3.97 18.27 -6.55
C ARG A 324 -4.96 17.65 -7.54
N PHE A 325 -5.46 16.45 -7.28
CA PHE A 325 -6.55 15.84 -8.06
C PHE A 325 -7.83 16.65 -7.96
N SER A 326 -8.20 17.06 -6.75
CA SER A 326 -9.36 17.93 -6.54
C SER A 326 -9.28 19.22 -7.36
N GLN A 327 -8.12 19.86 -7.37
CA GLN A 327 -7.84 21.06 -8.17
C GLN A 327 -7.94 20.78 -9.67
N ALA A 328 -7.33 19.69 -10.14
CA ALA A 328 -7.33 19.30 -11.56
C ALA A 328 -8.73 18.93 -12.09
N LEU A 329 -9.59 18.35 -11.24
CA LEU A 329 -10.94 17.95 -11.62
C LEU A 329 -11.93 19.12 -11.69
N GLY A 330 -11.64 20.26 -11.05
CA GLY A 330 -12.52 21.44 -11.12
C GLY A 330 -13.98 21.17 -10.71
N GLY A 331 -14.22 20.25 -9.76
CA GLY A 331 -15.56 19.86 -9.32
C GLY A 331 -16.21 18.70 -10.09
N GLN A 332 -15.54 18.13 -11.10
CA GLN A 332 -15.98 16.89 -11.75
C GLN A 332 -16.03 15.71 -10.77
N ASN A 333 -16.87 14.72 -11.08
CA ASN A 333 -16.99 13.52 -10.26
C ASN A 333 -15.66 12.77 -10.23
N PRO A 334 -15.03 12.59 -9.05
CA PRO A 334 -13.71 11.98 -8.93
C PRO A 334 -13.67 10.50 -9.34
N ALA A 335 -14.83 9.86 -9.56
CA ALA A 335 -14.91 8.52 -10.10
C ALA A 335 -14.14 8.35 -11.43
N VAL A 336 -14.00 9.41 -12.24
CA VAL A 336 -13.25 9.37 -13.52
C VAL A 336 -11.77 9.02 -13.35
N LEU A 337 -11.20 9.28 -12.17
CA LEU A 337 -9.81 8.95 -11.86
C LEU A 337 -9.60 7.45 -11.59
N PHE A 338 -10.68 6.69 -11.39
CA PHE A 338 -10.62 5.29 -11.02
C PHE A 338 -11.12 4.40 -12.14
N ASP A 339 -10.54 3.21 -12.24
CA ASP A 339 -10.97 2.20 -13.18
C ASP A 339 -12.44 1.80 -12.91
N PRO A 340 -13.33 1.80 -13.91
CA PRO A 340 -14.75 1.58 -13.69
C PRO A 340 -15.10 0.14 -13.27
N GLU A 341 -14.26 -0.84 -13.63
CA GLU A 341 -14.51 -2.26 -13.36
C GLU A 341 -14.10 -2.64 -11.92
N SER A 342 -12.83 -2.44 -11.59
CA SER A 342 -12.29 -2.70 -10.26
C SER A 342 -12.80 -1.67 -9.24
N ASN A 343 -13.07 -0.45 -9.71
CA ASN A 343 -13.51 0.67 -8.90
C ASN A 343 -12.61 0.93 -7.66
N TYR A 344 -11.33 0.60 -7.81
CA TYR A 344 -10.34 0.65 -6.74
C TYR A 344 -9.05 1.33 -7.20
N HIS A 345 -8.41 0.82 -8.26
CA HIS A 345 -7.17 1.39 -8.80
C HIS A 345 -7.44 2.59 -9.74
N TYR A 346 -6.42 3.40 -9.99
CA TYR A 346 -6.54 4.51 -10.93
C TYR A 346 -6.71 4.00 -12.36
N SER A 347 -7.60 4.63 -13.12
CA SER A 347 -7.75 4.38 -14.56
C SER A 347 -6.52 4.87 -15.32
N ALA A 348 -6.43 4.59 -16.63
CA ALA A 348 -5.43 5.22 -17.49
C ALA A 348 -5.48 6.75 -17.41
N TYR A 349 -6.70 7.33 -17.34
CA TYR A 349 -6.88 8.77 -17.12
C TYR A 349 -6.35 9.22 -15.76
N GLY A 350 -6.68 8.50 -14.68
CA GLY A 350 -6.15 8.83 -13.34
C GLY A 350 -4.62 8.77 -13.25
N ASN A 351 -4.00 7.77 -13.88
CA ASN A 351 -2.53 7.67 -13.99
C ASN A 351 -1.94 8.84 -14.79
N LYS A 352 -2.60 9.24 -15.89
CA LYS A 352 -2.17 10.41 -16.67
C LYS A 352 -2.22 11.70 -15.83
N VAL A 353 -3.33 11.96 -15.14
CA VAL A 353 -3.47 13.16 -14.29
C VAL A 353 -2.43 13.15 -13.15
N LEU A 354 -2.16 11.99 -12.56
CA LEU A 354 -1.11 11.84 -11.55
C LEU A 354 0.26 12.20 -12.11
N ALA A 355 0.61 11.71 -13.30
CA ALA A 355 1.87 12.02 -13.97
C ALA A 355 1.99 13.51 -14.31
N GLU A 356 0.91 14.16 -14.75
CA GLU A 356 0.89 15.59 -15.05
C GLU A 356 1.10 16.44 -13.78
N ILE A 357 0.43 16.08 -12.68
CA ILE A 357 0.64 16.73 -11.36
C ILE A 357 2.08 16.55 -10.90
N ALA A 358 2.62 15.33 -11.00
CA ALA A 358 4.00 15.04 -10.61
C ALA A 358 4.99 15.82 -11.48
N ALA A 359 4.79 15.88 -12.79
CA ALA A 359 5.64 16.62 -13.71
C ALA A 359 5.64 18.12 -13.41
N ASP A 360 4.45 18.73 -13.24
CA ASP A 360 4.33 20.16 -12.89
C ASP A 360 5.04 20.46 -11.57
N TYR A 361 4.86 19.60 -10.56
CA TYR A 361 5.49 19.75 -9.27
C TYR A 361 7.02 19.64 -9.32
N LEU A 362 7.54 18.69 -10.10
CA LEU A 362 8.96 18.43 -10.23
C LEU A 362 9.66 19.48 -11.11
N GLN A 363 9.08 19.87 -12.25
CA GLN A 363 9.65 20.87 -13.17
C GLN A 363 9.76 22.28 -12.54
N LYS A 364 8.88 22.61 -11.59
CA LYS A 364 8.97 23.85 -10.81
C LYS A 364 10.18 23.89 -9.86
N ARG A 365 10.92 22.78 -9.72
CA ARG A 365 12.14 22.71 -8.90
C ARG A 365 13.39 22.96 -9.74
N THR A 366 14.34 23.66 -9.15
CA THR A 366 15.67 23.95 -9.72
C THR A 366 16.49 22.71 -10.11
N ALA A 367 16.14 21.51 -9.62
CA ALA A 367 16.79 20.26 -10.02
C ALA A 367 16.39 19.78 -11.43
N PHE A 368 15.29 20.30 -12.01
CA PHE A 368 14.80 19.94 -13.34
C PHE A 368 14.93 21.05 -14.38
N SER A 369 15.46 22.23 -14.02
CA SER A 369 15.64 23.34 -14.97
C SER A 369 16.61 23.02 -16.11
N ASP A 370 17.46 21.99 -15.97
CA ASP A 370 18.37 21.51 -17.01
C ASP A 370 17.74 20.44 -17.94
N CYS A 371 16.59 19.87 -17.56
CA CYS A 371 15.80 18.98 -18.42
C CYS A 371 14.93 19.85 -19.33
N ARG A 372 15.37 20.10 -20.57
CA ARG A 372 14.59 20.90 -21.53
C ARG A 372 13.21 20.27 -21.74
N PRO A 373 12.10 20.99 -21.49
CA PRO A 373 10.76 20.46 -21.68
C PRO A 373 10.47 20.20 -23.16
N PHE A 374 9.66 19.17 -23.43
CA PHE A 374 9.03 18.98 -24.74
C PHE A 374 8.17 20.22 -25.05
N SER A 375 8.39 20.82 -26.22
CA SER A 375 7.90 22.16 -26.55
C SER A 375 6.38 22.35 -26.36
N SER A 376 6.03 23.32 -25.53
CA SER A 376 4.88 24.26 -25.54
C SER A 376 3.51 23.90 -26.16
N ARG A 377 3.12 22.63 -26.33
CA ARG A 377 1.79 22.28 -26.87
C ARG A 377 0.70 21.97 -25.84
N LEU A 378 1.02 21.84 -24.55
CA LEU A 378 0.02 21.50 -23.52
C LEU A 378 -0.71 22.69 -22.88
N ARG A 379 -0.25 23.94 -23.09
CA ARG A 379 -0.99 25.12 -22.58
C ARG A 379 -2.32 25.41 -23.28
N LYS A 380 -2.66 24.73 -24.39
CA LYS A 380 -3.91 24.96 -25.12
C LYS A 380 -5.05 23.98 -24.80
N LEU A 381 -4.85 22.97 -23.96
CA LEU A 381 -5.93 22.04 -23.59
C LEU A 381 -6.77 22.47 -22.37
N PHE A 382 -6.40 23.55 -21.68
CA PHE A 382 -7.13 24.07 -20.51
C PHE A 382 -8.08 25.25 -20.81
N GLN A 383 -8.49 25.45 -22.05
CA GLN A 383 -9.45 26.50 -22.43
C GLN A 383 -10.71 26.00 -23.13
N VAL A 384 -10.89 24.69 -23.31
CA VAL A 384 -12.16 24.14 -23.81
C VAL A 384 -12.44 22.82 -23.13
N LEU A 385 -12.97 22.90 -21.91
CA LEU A 385 -13.92 22.03 -21.21
C LEU A 385 -14.33 22.78 -19.94
#